data_AF-A0A5K4F2H6-F1
#
_entry.id   AF-A0A5K4F2H6-F1
#
_cell.length_a   1.000
_cell.length_b   1.000
_cell.length_c   1.000
_cell.angle_alpha   90.00
_cell.angle_beta   90.00
_cell.angle_gamma   90.00
#
_symmetry.space_group_name_H-M   'P 1'
#
loop_
_entity.id
_entity.type
_entity.pdbx_description
1 polymer ?
#
loop_
_entity_poly.entity_id
_entity_poly.type
_entity_poly.pdbx_seq_one_letter_code
_entity_poly.pdbx_strand_id
1 'polypeptide(L)'
;MSTREKYVFYKDRQEWDDVSPIPQDDGGRNIVNIAYSEEFVDAHDYFRAALMKDERSERTLSLTSDILLFNPANYTAWEYRRRIIEEISSDLNGELRFVGELIEDYSKNYQLWHHRQWVIEKVSQQNQNDSSFITHLSSEELDFVGFVISDDPKNYHAWQHRRWIITFFKVPVEKELAFTEQMLLNDVYNNSAWNHRYYIVMCDEGLSSTVLQREIDFVQKRIFFAPNNESSWNYFYGLLMPIVHGKKHIHNSPCKPLADQNLNNKQNIISGLQIMRKFAEELIASDQIAGDCLAPLSFLVEVYADCLESYFTEKPGSTCETHSSLNAVGLTIDDSNNASSDPKEIFDQAVNLCERLAREVDRIRCNYWQYRARQLMCFAKKVNLIPEITIP
;
A
#
# COMPACT_ATOMS: atom_id res chain seq x y z
N MET A 1 -4.25 -21.53 25.73
CA MET A 1 -4.89 -22.73 25.17
C MET A 1 -5.78 -23.35 26.21
N SER A 2 -7.07 -22.95 26.19
CA SER A 2 -8.15 -23.64 26.90
C SER A 2 -8.12 -25.13 26.55
N THR A 3 -8.47 -26.00 27.49
CA THR A 3 -8.68 -27.44 27.31
C THR A 3 -9.34 -27.70 25.95
N ARG A 4 -8.56 -28.09 24.93
CA ARG A 4 -9.13 -28.64 23.70
C ARG A 4 -9.93 -29.84 24.16
N GLU A 5 -11.26 -29.74 24.09
CA GLU A 5 -12.10 -30.91 24.17
C GLU A 5 -11.50 -31.96 23.22
N LYS A 6 -11.38 -33.19 23.72
CA LYS A 6 -10.77 -34.27 22.98
C LYS A 6 -11.46 -34.37 21.62
N TYR A 7 -10.71 -34.26 20.53
CA TYR A 7 -11.25 -34.39 19.18
C TYR A 7 -12.05 -35.69 19.06
N VAL A 8 -13.31 -35.58 18.67
CA VAL A 8 -14.18 -36.72 18.38
C VAL A 8 -14.16 -36.93 16.87
N PHE A 9 -13.65 -38.09 16.44
CA PHE A 9 -13.58 -38.43 15.03
C PHE A 9 -14.98 -38.49 14.41
N TYR A 10 -15.12 -38.00 13.19
CA TYR A 10 -16.35 -38.03 12.40
C TYR A 10 -16.87 -39.45 12.20
N LYS A 11 -15.98 -40.44 12.07
CA LYS A 11 -16.36 -41.86 12.02
C LYS A 11 -17.05 -42.38 13.30
N ASP A 12 -16.88 -41.67 14.41
CA ASP A 12 -17.48 -41.99 15.71
C ASP A 12 -18.68 -41.09 16.03
N ARG A 13 -19.03 -40.14 15.15
CA ARG A 13 -20.18 -39.23 15.29
C ARG A 13 -21.40 -39.82 14.59
N GLN A 14 -22.44 -40.17 15.35
CA GLN A 14 -23.65 -40.85 14.83
C GLN A 14 -24.33 -40.07 13.70
N GLU A 15 -24.27 -38.74 13.73
CA GLU A 15 -24.83 -37.88 12.69
C GLU A 15 -24.08 -37.92 11.36
N TRP A 16 -22.99 -38.70 11.25
CA TRP A 16 -22.23 -38.93 10.02
C TRP A 16 -22.26 -40.40 9.55
N ASP A 17 -23.04 -41.27 10.19
CA ASP A 17 -23.18 -42.70 9.83
C ASP A 17 -23.70 -42.92 8.40
N ASP A 18 -24.42 -41.95 7.83
CA ASP A 18 -24.95 -41.98 6.46
C ASP A 18 -23.92 -41.53 5.39
N VAL A 19 -22.72 -41.11 5.82
CA VAL A 19 -21.67 -40.59 4.95
C VAL A 19 -20.51 -41.57 4.90
N SER A 20 -20.23 -42.08 3.70
CA SER A 20 -19.02 -42.84 3.45
C SER A 20 -17.85 -41.87 3.17
N PRO A 21 -16.79 -41.84 4.01
CA PRO A 21 -15.66 -40.93 3.83
C PRO A 21 -14.92 -41.19 2.52
N ILE A 22 -14.43 -40.12 1.87
CA ILE A 22 -13.67 -40.21 0.62
C ILE A 22 -12.19 -39.90 0.91
N PRO A 23 -11.29 -40.90 0.87
CA PRO A 23 -9.88 -40.70 1.18
C PRO A 23 -9.20 -39.76 0.19
N GLN A 24 -8.11 -39.14 0.63
CA GLN A 24 -7.26 -38.35 -0.26
C GLN A 24 -6.61 -39.24 -1.32
N ASP A 25 -6.70 -38.85 -2.59
CA ASP A 25 -5.92 -39.47 -3.67
C ASP A 25 -4.68 -38.62 -3.97
N ASP A 26 -3.56 -38.96 -3.32
CA ASP A 26 -2.25 -38.36 -3.60
C ASP A 26 -1.56 -38.97 -4.84
N GLY A 27 -2.19 -39.95 -5.48
CA GLY A 27 -1.58 -40.71 -6.57
C GLY A 27 -0.39 -41.58 -6.13
N GLY A 28 0.29 -42.17 -7.11
CA GLY A 28 1.34 -43.18 -6.87
C GLY A 28 2.78 -42.68 -6.80
N ARG A 29 3.04 -41.36 -6.91
CA ARG A 29 4.40 -40.79 -7.06
C ARG A 29 4.77 -39.79 -5.98
N ASN A 30 4.70 -40.21 -4.72
CA ASN A 30 5.01 -39.32 -3.61
C ASN A 30 6.47 -39.44 -3.20
N ILE A 31 7.34 -38.66 -3.84
CA ILE A 31 8.75 -38.52 -3.44
C ILE A 31 8.85 -37.97 -2.01
N VAL A 32 7.89 -37.13 -1.63
CA VAL A 32 7.69 -36.61 -0.28
C VAL A 32 6.22 -36.75 0.06
N ASN A 33 5.89 -37.56 1.07
CA ASN A 33 4.53 -37.68 1.60
C ASN A 33 4.32 -36.62 2.67
N ILE A 34 3.14 -36.00 2.68
CA ILE A 34 2.73 -35.12 3.78
C ILE A 34 2.26 -36.02 4.92
N ALA A 35 2.87 -35.87 6.09
CA ALA A 35 2.49 -36.61 7.29
C ALA A 35 1.26 -35.98 7.94
N TYR A 36 0.08 -36.20 7.36
CA TYR A 36 -1.19 -35.75 7.93
C TYR A 36 -1.48 -36.43 9.27
N SER A 37 -2.05 -35.69 10.23
CA SER A 37 -2.55 -36.30 11.46
C SER A 37 -3.81 -37.12 11.18
N GLU A 38 -4.13 -38.07 12.07
CA GLU A 38 -5.33 -38.89 11.91
C GLU A 38 -6.61 -38.04 11.92
N GLU A 39 -6.65 -36.98 12.74
CA GLU A 39 -7.77 -36.03 12.81
C GLU A 39 -7.90 -35.20 11.52
N PHE A 40 -6.77 -34.81 10.92
CA PHE A 40 -6.77 -34.13 9.64
C PHE A 40 -7.38 -35.03 8.56
N VAL A 41 -6.92 -36.28 8.46
CA VAL A 41 -7.42 -37.25 7.47
C VAL A 41 -8.91 -37.50 7.68
N ASP A 42 -9.33 -37.80 8.90
CA ASP A 42 -10.72 -38.06 9.24
C ASP A 42 -11.64 -36.91 8.83
N ALA A 43 -11.39 -35.68 9.30
CA ALA A 43 -12.22 -34.53 8.93
C ALA A 43 -12.24 -34.31 7.40
N HIS A 44 -11.07 -34.34 6.75
CA HIS A 44 -10.97 -34.04 5.31
C HIS A 44 -11.63 -35.11 4.43
N ASP A 45 -11.65 -36.37 4.87
CA ASP A 45 -12.32 -37.43 4.13
C ASP A 45 -13.84 -37.28 4.15
N TYR A 46 -14.41 -36.88 5.30
CA TYR A 46 -15.82 -36.50 5.40
C TYR A 46 -16.13 -35.21 4.65
N PHE A 47 -15.23 -34.23 4.65
CA PHE A 47 -15.38 -33.01 3.86
C PHE A 47 -15.45 -33.30 2.37
N ARG A 48 -14.56 -34.16 1.83
CA ARG A 48 -14.63 -34.58 0.43
C ARG A 48 -15.95 -35.30 0.12
N ALA A 49 -16.43 -36.16 1.02
CA ALA A 49 -17.70 -36.85 0.86
C ALA A 49 -18.91 -35.89 0.84
N ALA A 50 -18.97 -34.94 1.78
CA ALA A 50 -20.01 -33.92 1.84
C ALA A 50 -19.99 -33.03 0.60
N LEU A 51 -18.80 -32.58 0.18
CA LEU A 51 -18.61 -31.74 -1.00
C LEU A 51 -19.05 -32.44 -2.30
N MET A 52 -18.77 -33.74 -2.45
CA MET A 52 -19.21 -34.53 -3.62
C MET A 52 -20.74 -34.66 -3.71
N LYS A 53 -21.44 -34.62 -2.56
CA LYS A 53 -22.90 -34.61 -2.50
C LYS A 53 -23.49 -33.19 -2.56
N ASP A 54 -22.66 -32.14 -2.49
CA ASP A 54 -23.04 -30.73 -2.28
C ASP A 54 -24.12 -30.58 -1.19
N GLU A 55 -23.96 -31.30 -0.08
CA GLU A 55 -24.91 -31.19 1.02
C GLU A 55 -24.76 -29.81 1.67
N ARG A 56 -25.85 -29.07 1.85
CA ARG A 56 -25.83 -27.75 2.48
C ARG A 56 -26.72 -27.72 3.71
N SER A 57 -26.13 -28.05 4.84
CA SER A 57 -26.79 -28.23 6.13
C SER A 57 -25.94 -27.70 7.28
N GLU A 58 -26.54 -27.56 8.46
CA GLU A 58 -25.84 -27.14 9.68
C GLU A 58 -24.65 -28.06 10.02
N ARG A 59 -24.79 -29.38 9.82
CA ARG A 59 -23.68 -30.33 10.06
C ARG A 59 -22.53 -30.11 9.10
N THR A 60 -22.80 -29.82 7.83
CA THR A 60 -21.75 -29.50 6.86
C THR A 60 -21.12 -28.14 7.13
N LEU A 61 -21.87 -27.15 7.63
CA LEU A 61 -21.31 -25.87 8.07
C LEU A 61 -20.32 -26.08 9.21
N SER A 62 -20.71 -26.84 10.24
CA SER A 62 -19.84 -27.23 11.35
C SER A 62 -18.60 -27.98 10.87
N LEU A 63 -18.74 -28.91 9.92
CA LEU A 63 -17.60 -29.57 9.28
C LEU A 63 -16.64 -28.59 8.61
N THR A 64 -17.13 -27.58 7.90
CA THR A 64 -16.22 -26.57 7.33
C THR A 64 -15.44 -25.81 8.41
N SER A 65 -15.98 -25.63 9.61
CA SER A 65 -15.25 -25.02 10.74
C SER A 65 -14.04 -25.87 11.14
N ASP A 66 -14.23 -27.19 11.31
CA ASP A 66 -13.14 -28.13 11.64
C ASP A 66 -12.07 -28.14 10.54
N ILE A 67 -12.48 -28.16 9.26
CA ILE A 67 -11.56 -28.10 8.12
C ILE A 67 -10.72 -26.82 8.11
N LEU A 68 -11.34 -25.69 8.41
CA LEU A 68 -10.67 -24.39 8.43
C LEU A 68 -9.78 -24.21 9.66
N LEU A 69 -10.08 -24.87 10.77
CA LEU A 69 -9.16 -24.94 11.92
C LEU A 69 -7.88 -25.75 11.60
N PHE A 70 -8.00 -26.79 10.78
CA PHE A 70 -6.83 -27.55 10.29
C PHE A 70 -6.07 -26.82 9.18
N ASN A 71 -6.78 -26.18 8.25
CA ASN A 71 -6.19 -25.49 7.12
C ASN A 71 -7.00 -24.24 6.74
N PRO A 72 -6.72 -23.09 7.39
CA PRO A 72 -7.39 -21.83 7.11
C PRO A 72 -7.18 -21.32 5.68
N ALA A 73 -6.20 -21.83 4.93
CA ALA A 73 -5.94 -21.44 3.54
C ALA A 73 -6.72 -22.28 2.51
N ASN A 74 -7.53 -23.25 2.95
CA ASN A 74 -8.29 -24.12 2.07
C ASN A 74 -9.39 -23.33 1.35
N TYR A 75 -9.10 -22.88 0.12
CA TYR A 75 -10.01 -22.07 -0.68
C TYR A 75 -11.34 -22.80 -0.98
N THR A 76 -11.30 -24.12 -1.18
CA THR A 76 -12.48 -24.94 -1.44
C THR A 76 -13.40 -24.98 -0.24
N ALA A 77 -12.84 -25.11 0.97
CA ALA A 77 -13.60 -25.07 2.21
C ALA A 77 -14.30 -23.73 2.40
N TRP A 78 -13.61 -22.61 2.13
CA TRP A 78 -14.22 -21.29 2.20
C TRP A 78 -15.35 -21.07 1.19
N GLU A 79 -15.16 -21.52 -0.05
CA GLU A 79 -16.20 -21.43 -1.08
C GLU A 79 -17.43 -22.27 -0.72
N TYR A 80 -17.21 -23.50 -0.26
CA TYR A 80 -18.29 -24.37 0.17
C TYR A 80 -19.02 -23.80 1.39
N ARG A 81 -18.28 -23.29 2.38
CA ARG A 81 -18.82 -22.62 3.56
C ARG A 81 -19.76 -21.46 3.19
N ARG A 82 -19.35 -20.58 2.26
CA ARG A 82 -20.21 -19.47 1.80
C ARG A 82 -21.52 -19.96 1.20
N ARG A 83 -21.47 -20.99 0.35
CA ARG A 83 -22.68 -21.59 -0.25
C ARG A 83 -23.62 -22.17 0.81
N ILE A 84 -23.07 -22.84 1.82
CA ILE A 84 -23.86 -23.39 2.92
C ILE A 84 -24.52 -22.26 3.70
N ILE A 85 -23.77 -21.22 4.09
CA ILE A 85 -24.28 -20.06 4.84
C ILE A 85 -25.44 -19.38 4.09
N GLU A 86 -25.31 -19.20 2.78
CA GLU A 86 -26.38 -18.61 1.95
C GLU A 86 -27.63 -19.50 1.89
N GLU A 87 -27.46 -20.80 1.71
CA GLU A 87 -28.58 -21.75 1.59
C GLU A 87 -29.39 -21.85 2.89
N ILE A 88 -28.69 -22.00 4.02
CA ILE A 88 -29.35 -22.23 5.32
C ILE A 88 -29.68 -20.94 6.08
N SER A 89 -29.31 -19.77 5.53
CA SER A 89 -29.48 -18.46 6.17
C SER A 89 -28.87 -18.41 7.57
N SER A 90 -27.62 -18.86 7.70
CA SER A 90 -26.89 -18.94 8.97
C SER A 90 -26.69 -17.56 9.64
N ASP A 91 -26.48 -17.54 10.96
CA ASP A 91 -26.17 -16.33 11.73
C ASP A 91 -24.84 -15.70 11.29
N LEU A 92 -24.93 -14.58 10.58
CA LEU A 92 -23.75 -13.84 10.10
C LEU A 92 -22.95 -13.18 11.22
N ASN A 93 -23.56 -12.87 12.37
CA ASN A 93 -22.82 -12.32 13.51
C ASN A 93 -21.98 -13.41 14.18
N GLY A 94 -22.53 -14.63 14.29
CA GLY A 94 -21.78 -15.83 14.67
C GLY A 94 -20.64 -16.11 13.71
N GLU A 95 -20.88 -15.98 12.41
CA GLU A 95 -19.85 -16.12 11.40
C GLU A 95 -18.72 -15.09 11.57
N LEU A 96 -19.06 -13.83 11.84
CA LEU A 96 -18.08 -12.78 12.05
C LEU A 96 -17.20 -13.04 13.28
N ARG A 97 -17.77 -13.61 14.35
CA ARG A 97 -17.01 -14.05 15.54
C ARG A 97 -16.05 -15.19 15.21
N PHE A 98 -16.53 -16.24 14.53
CA PHE A 98 -15.70 -17.37 14.10
C PHE A 98 -14.50 -16.91 13.26
N VAL A 99 -14.74 -16.02 12.30
CA VAL A 99 -13.68 -15.44 11.46
C VAL A 99 -12.73 -14.57 12.28
N GLY A 100 -13.23 -13.81 13.26
CA GLY A 100 -12.42 -13.04 14.18
C GLY A 100 -11.46 -13.91 14.98
N GLU A 101 -11.96 -15.00 15.58
CA GLU A 101 -11.16 -15.98 16.33
C GLU A 101 -10.07 -16.62 15.43
N LEU A 102 -10.40 -16.98 14.18
CA LEU A 102 -9.40 -17.48 13.24
C LEU A 102 -8.34 -16.43 12.88
N ILE A 103 -8.67 -15.14 12.83
CA ILE A 103 -7.70 -14.08 12.51
C ILE A 103 -6.71 -13.90 13.66
N GLU A 104 -7.11 -14.14 14.92
CA GLU A 104 -6.19 -14.08 16.06
C GLU A 104 -5.00 -15.04 15.89
N ASP A 105 -5.27 -16.26 15.41
CA ASP A 105 -4.22 -17.27 15.19
C ASP A 105 -3.60 -17.21 13.78
N TYR A 106 -4.36 -16.77 12.77
CA TYR A 106 -4.00 -16.86 11.35
C TYR A 106 -4.14 -15.52 10.61
N SER A 107 -3.68 -14.44 11.23
CA SER A 107 -3.83 -13.05 10.74
C SER A 107 -3.23 -12.77 9.35
N LYS A 108 -2.42 -13.67 8.79
CA LYS A 108 -1.78 -13.56 7.46
C LYS A 108 -2.34 -14.56 6.46
N ASN A 109 -3.65 -14.54 6.23
CA ASN A 109 -4.35 -15.48 5.36
C ASN A 109 -5.34 -14.77 4.40
N TYR A 110 -5.09 -14.83 3.09
CA TYR A 110 -5.93 -14.13 2.10
C TYR A 110 -7.38 -14.61 2.07
N GLN A 111 -7.61 -15.92 2.17
CA GLN A 111 -8.95 -16.49 2.09
C GLN A 111 -9.81 -16.06 3.28
N LEU A 112 -9.21 -16.02 4.47
CA LEU A 112 -9.86 -15.60 5.70
C LEU A 112 -10.29 -14.12 5.66
N TRP A 113 -9.39 -13.22 5.25
CA TRP A 113 -9.71 -11.79 5.12
C TRP A 113 -10.74 -11.52 4.01
N HIS A 114 -10.67 -12.26 2.90
CA HIS A 114 -11.68 -12.17 1.85
C HIS A 114 -13.05 -12.65 2.34
N HIS A 115 -13.09 -13.74 3.12
CA HIS A 115 -14.32 -14.23 3.70
C HIS A 115 -14.89 -13.24 4.73
N ARG A 116 -14.05 -12.60 5.55
CA ARG A 116 -14.49 -11.52 6.44
C ARG A 116 -15.18 -10.38 5.67
N GLN A 117 -14.59 -9.92 4.56
CA GLN A 117 -15.21 -8.91 3.69
C GLN A 117 -16.58 -9.37 3.21
N TRP A 118 -16.68 -10.60 2.71
CA TRP A 118 -17.94 -11.17 2.25
C TRP A 118 -19.02 -11.20 3.36
N VAL A 119 -18.66 -11.58 4.59
CA VAL A 119 -19.59 -11.57 5.73
C VAL A 119 -20.07 -10.15 6.03
N ILE A 120 -19.16 -9.18 6.10
CA ILE A 120 -19.50 -7.76 6.36
C ILE A 120 -20.40 -7.20 5.25
N GLU A 121 -20.14 -7.53 3.98
CA GLU A 121 -21.00 -7.14 2.86
C GLU A 121 -22.42 -7.70 3.00
N LYS A 122 -22.56 -8.97 3.38
CA LYS A 122 -23.88 -9.59 3.61
C LYS A 122 -24.62 -8.96 4.79
N VAL A 123 -23.93 -8.73 5.90
CA VAL A 123 -24.50 -8.06 7.09
C VAL A 123 -24.95 -6.63 6.73
N SER A 124 -24.13 -5.90 5.96
CA SER A 124 -24.48 -4.56 5.48
C SER A 124 -25.69 -4.57 4.54
N GLN A 125 -25.81 -5.56 3.65
CA GLN A 125 -26.96 -5.68 2.74
C GLN A 125 -28.27 -5.95 3.50
N GLN A 126 -28.23 -6.82 4.52
CA GLN A 126 -29.39 -7.11 5.36
C GLN A 126 -29.88 -5.89 6.15
N ASN A 127 -29.01 -4.93 6.42
CA ASN A 127 -29.28 -3.77 7.27
C ASN A 127 -29.12 -2.42 6.53
N GLN A 128 -29.18 -2.41 5.20
CA GLN A 128 -28.88 -1.23 4.38
C GLN A 128 -29.78 -0.01 4.66
N ASN A 129 -30.98 -0.23 5.20
CA ASN A 129 -31.94 0.82 5.53
C ASN A 129 -31.76 1.38 6.95
N ASP A 130 -30.88 0.78 7.76
CA ASP A 130 -30.57 1.23 9.12
C ASP A 130 -29.20 1.91 9.15
N SER A 131 -29.20 3.22 8.90
CA SER A 131 -27.97 4.02 8.92
C SER A 131 -27.23 3.95 10.26
N SER A 132 -27.93 3.74 11.38
CA SER A 132 -27.30 3.63 12.70
C SER A 132 -26.52 2.32 12.81
N PHE A 133 -27.11 1.23 12.34
CA PHE A 133 -26.49 -0.08 12.28
C PHE A 133 -25.25 -0.06 11.38
N ILE A 134 -25.35 0.52 10.18
CA ILE A 134 -24.21 0.61 9.25
C ILE A 134 -23.07 1.45 9.85
N THR A 135 -23.38 2.53 10.56
CA THR A 135 -22.38 3.37 11.24
C THR A 135 -21.68 2.60 12.37
N HIS A 136 -22.43 1.80 13.12
CA HIS A 136 -21.89 0.96 14.18
C HIS A 136 -20.99 -0.13 13.61
N LEU A 137 -21.44 -0.87 12.59
CA LEU A 137 -20.68 -1.90 11.88
C LEU A 137 -19.36 -1.36 11.34
N SER A 138 -19.38 -0.17 10.71
CA SER A 138 -18.17 0.50 10.24
C SER A 138 -17.19 0.79 11.38
N SER A 139 -17.68 1.19 12.54
CA SER A 139 -16.84 1.52 13.69
C SER A 139 -16.24 0.26 14.32
N GLU A 140 -17.04 -0.78 14.56
CA GLU A 140 -16.56 -2.06 15.08
C GLU A 140 -15.50 -2.68 14.17
N GLU A 141 -15.70 -2.61 12.85
CA GLU A 141 -14.75 -3.18 11.89
C GLU A 141 -13.44 -2.37 11.83
N LEU A 142 -13.51 -1.04 11.99
CA LEU A 142 -12.31 -0.20 12.14
C LEU A 142 -11.55 -0.48 13.43
N ASP A 143 -12.26 -0.79 14.51
CA ASP A 143 -11.66 -1.12 15.81
C ASP A 143 -11.00 -2.51 15.75
N PHE A 144 -11.69 -3.50 15.16
CA PHE A 144 -11.14 -4.84 14.94
C PHE A 144 -9.85 -4.80 14.12
N VAL A 145 -9.86 -4.17 12.95
CA VAL A 145 -8.65 -4.08 12.12
C VAL A 145 -7.57 -3.21 12.81
N GLY A 146 -7.98 -2.24 13.63
CA GLY A 146 -7.09 -1.43 14.46
C GLY A 146 -6.33 -2.27 15.49
N PHE A 147 -7.01 -3.22 16.14
CA PHE A 147 -6.38 -4.16 17.07
C PHE A 147 -5.36 -5.06 16.36
N VAL A 148 -5.71 -5.61 15.19
CA VAL A 148 -4.77 -6.43 14.41
C VAL A 148 -3.55 -5.61 13.96
N ILE A 149 -3.75 -4.35 13.53
CA ILE A 149 -2.65 -3.45 13.17
C ILE A 149 -1.81 -3.07 14.39
N SER A 150 -2.40 -2.96 15.58
CA SER A 150 -1.62 -2.67 16.79
C SER A 150 -0.70 -3.82 17.18
N ASP A 151 -1.11 -5.07 16.92
CA ASP A 151 -0.32 -6.27 17.19
C ASP A 151 0.79 -6.47 16.14
N ASP A 152 0.45 -6.34 14.86
CA ASP A 152 1.41 -6.30 13.75
C ASP A 152 1.19 -5.04 12.88
N PRO A 153 1.93 -3.95 13.16
CA PRO A 153 1.82 -2.69 12.40
C PRO A 153 2.16 -2.81 10.92
N LYS A 154 2.76 -3.93 10.49
CA LYS A 154 3.13 -4.21 9.11
C LYS A 154 2.25 -5.29 8.47
N ASN A 155 1.15 -5.70 9.12
CA ASN A 155 0.22 -6.69 8.56
C ASN A 155 -0.48 -6.14 7.30
N TYR A 156 0.02 -6.54 6.13
CA TYR A 156 -0.51 -6.12 4.84
C TYR A 156 -1.98 -6.49 4.64
N HIS A 157 -2.44 -7.62 5.20
CA HIS A 157 -3.85 -8.02 5.07
C HIS A 157 -4.75 -7.09 5.86
N ALA A 158 -4.35 -6.72 7.08
CA ALA A 158 -5.10 -5.76 7.90
C ALA A 158 -5.12 -4.37 7.25
N TRP A 159 -4.00 -3.89 6.71
CA TRP A 159 -3.97 -2.61 5.96
C TRP A 159 -4.83 -2.64 4.70
N GLN A 160 -4.79 -3.74 3.93
CA GLN A 160 -5.64 -3.92 2.75
C GLN A 160 -7.13 -3.97 3.15
N HIS A 161 -7.45 -4.63 4.26
CA HIS A 161 -8.81 -4.67 4.78
C HIS A 161 -9.27 -3.29 5.25
N ARG A 162 -8.42 -2.53 5.97
CA ARG A 162 -8.68 -1.14 6.35
C ARG A 162 -8.94 -0.23 5.15
N ARG A 163 -8.14 -0.37 4.09
CA ARG A 163 -8.33 0.33 2.81
C ARG A 163 -9.69 0.01 2.18
N TRP A 164 -10.12 -1.24 2.24
CA TRP A 164 -11.45 -1.66 1.79
C TRP A 164 -12.56 -1.07 2.67
N ILE A 165 -12.44 -1.12 4.02
CA ILE A 165 -13.42 -0.54 4.96
C ILE A 165 -13.65 0.94 4.65
N ILE A 166 -12.58 1.72 4.46
CA ILE A 166 -12.67 3.15 4.15
C ILE A 166 -13.49 3.40 2.89
N THR A 167 -13.24 2.62 1.84
CA THR A 167 -13.96 2.75 0.56
C THR A 167 -15.40 2.25 0.66
N PHE A 168 -15.61 1.10 1.30
CA PHE A 168 -16.91 0.44 1.41
C PHE A 168 -17.90 1.26 2.25
N PHE A 169 -17.47 1.70 3.44
CA PHE A 169 -18.28 2.50 4.35
C PHE A 169 -18.19 4.01 4.13
N LYS A 170 -17.36 4.47 3.19
CA LYS A 170 -17.10 5.89 2.91
C LYS A 170 -16.67 6.65 4.17
N VAL A 171 -15.70 6.08 4.88
CA VAL A 171 -15.18 6.66 6.13
C VAL A 171 -14.67 8.08 5.87
N PRO A 172 -15.01 9.08 6.71
CA PRO A 172 -14.54 10.45 6.53
C PRO A 172 -13.01 10.53 6.51
N VAL A 173 -12.48 11.30 5.55
CA VAL A 173 -11.04 11.49 5.33
C VAL A 173 -10.35 11.97 6.60
N GLU A 174 -10.98 12.90 7.33
CA GLU A 174 -10.40 13.52 8.53
C GLU A 174 -10.17 12.50 9.65
N LYS A 175 -11.12 11.55 9.81
CA LYS A 175 -11.00 10.46 10.80
C LYS A 175 -9.80 9.57 10.48
N GLU A 176 -9.61 9.29 9.20
CA GLU A 176 -8.54 8.39 8.78
C GLU A 176 -7.17 9.08 8.73
N LEU A 177 -7.10 10.36 8.35
CA LEU A 177 -5.88 11.15 8.48
C LEU A 177 -5.43 11.23 9.94
N ALA A 178 -6.36 11.39 10.89
CA ALA A 178 -6.05 11.37 12.31
C ALA A 178 -5.47 10.01 12.75
N PHE A 179 -6.01 8.90 12.26
CA PHE A 179 -5.45 7.56 12.53
C PHE A 179 -4.01 7.44 12.00
N THR A 180 -3.76 7.82 10.74
CA THR A 180 -2.39 7.77 10.19
C THR A 180 -1.43 8.68 10.94
N GLU A 181 -1.89 9.85 11.39
CA GLU A 181 -1.06 10.76 12.18
C GLU A 181 -0.68 10.15 13.53
N GLN A 182 -1.63 9.52 14.25
CA GLN A 182 -1.32 8.81 15.51
C GLN A 182 -0.32 7.67 15.29
N MET A 183 -0.50 6.88 14.23
CA MET A 183 0.45 5.82 13.87
C MET A 183 1.86 6.36 13.60
N LEU A 184 1.96 7.48 12.89
CA LEU A 184 3.24 8.12 12.56
C LEU A 184 3.86 8.90 13.73
N LEU A 185 3.06 9.31 14.72
CA LEU A 185 3.56 9.85 15.98
C LEU A 185 4.19 8.75 16.84
N ASN A 186 3.60 7.55 16.84
CA ASN A 186 4.12 6.40 17.57
C ASN A 186 5.36 5.79 16.89
N ASP A 187 5.32 5.65 15.56
CA ASP A 187 6.45 5.17 14.76
C ASP A 187 6.51 5.92 13.43
N VAL A 188 7.41 6.90 13.35
CA VAL A 188 7.65 7.68 12.13
C VAL A 188 8.19 6.81 10.99
N TYR A 189 8.80 5.65 11.27
CA TYR A 189 9.33 4.73 10.26
C TYR A 189 8.28 3.72 9.76
N ASN A 190 7.02 3.87 10.17
CA ASN A 190 5.94 2.99 9.73
C ASN A 190 5.58 3.26 8.26
N ASN A 191 6.23 2.52 7.35
CA ASN A 191 6.00 2.61 5.91
C ASN A 191 4.53 2.31 5.53
N SER A 192 3.85 1.42 6.24
CA SER A 192 2.45 1.10 5.97
C SER A 192 1.54 2.30 6.25
N ALA A 193 1.79 3.02 7.35
CA ALA A 193 1.05 4.24 7.68
C ALA A 193 1.32 5.37 6.68
N TRP A 194 2.56 5.54 6.22
CA TRP A 194 2.90 6.50 5.15
C TRP A 194 2.17 6.17 3.84
N ASN A 195 2.23 4.91 3.42
CA ASN A 195 1.54 4.45 2.23
C ASN A 195 0.03 4.64 2.35
N HIS A 196 -0.55 4.30 3.50
CA HIS A 196 -1.98 4.47 3.74
C HIS A 196 -2.40 5.94 3.69
N ARG A 197 -1.64 6.84 4.33
CA ARG A 197 -1.82 8.29 4.24
C ARG A 197 -1.78 8.76 2.79
N TYR A 198 -0.85 8.25 1.98
CA TYR A 198 -0.73 8.60 0.57
C TYR A 198 -2.01 8.28 -0.19
N TYR A 199 -2.57 7.08 0.00
CA TYR A 199 -3.83 6.73 -0.64
C TYR A 199 -5.01 7.58 -0.17
N ILE A 200 -5.07 7.94 1.12
CA ILE A 200 -6.14 8.81 1.64
C ILE A 200 -6.09 10.18 0.97
N VAL A 201 -4.92 10.81 0.97
CA VAL A 201 -4.72 12.14 0.38
C VAL A 201 -4.96 12.10 -1.13
N MET A 202 -4.32 11.15 -1.82
CA MET A 202 -4.31 11.14 -3.28
C MET A 202 -5.61 10.63 -3.88
N CYS A 203 -6.26 9.63 -3.26
CA CYS A 203 -7.41 8.98 -3.84
C CYS A 203 -8.75 9.38 -3.19
N ASP A 204 -8.81 9.60 -1.88
CA ASP A 204 -10.09 9.88 -1.19
C ASP A 204 -10.35 11.38 -1.04
N GLU A 205 -9.35 12.14 -0.60
CA GLU A 205 -9.44 13.59 -0.44
C GLU A 205 -9.34 14.31 -1.78
N GLY A 206 -8.29 13.97 -2.54
CA GLY A 206 -7.89 14.66 -3.76
C GLY A 206 -6.90 15.79 -3.45
N LEU A 207 -5.90 15.94 -4.33
CA LEU A 207 -4.77 16.84 -4.11
C LEU A 207 -5.07 18.26 -4.64
N SER A 208 -5.85 19.04 -3.90
CA SER A 208 -5.97 20.48 -4.13
C SER A 208 -4.69 21.22 -3.71
N SER A 209 -4.53 22.48 -4.09
CA SER A 209 -3.41 23.33 -3.63
C SER A 209 -3.32 23.44 -2.11
N THR A 210 -4.47 23.56 -1.43
CA THR A 210 -4.53 23.62 0.04
C THR A 210 -4.14 22.31 0.70
N VAL A 211 -4.58 21.17 0.15
CA VAL A 211 -4.21 19.83 0.63
C VAL A 211 -2.73 19.58 0.39
N LEU A 212 -2.22 19.93 -0.79
CA LEU A 212 -0.80 19.80 -1.12
C LEU A 212 0.08 20.58 -0.13
N GLN A 213 -0.23 21.86 0.13
CA GLN A 213 0.55 22.65 1.09
C GLN A 213 0.49 22.04 2.50
N ARG A 214 -0.69 21.61 2.96
CA ARG A 214 -0.85 20.94 4.26
C ARG A 214 0.04 19.69 4.36
N GLU A 215 0.08 18.89 3.31
CA GLU A 215 0.85 17.64 3.29
C GLU A 215 2.35 17.86 3.14
N ILE A 216 2.78 18.89 2.40
CA ILE A 216 4.17 19.34 2.37
C ILE A 216 4.61 19.76 3.78
N ASP A 217 3.84 20.62 4.45
CA ASP A 217 4.16 21.06 5.80
C ASP A 217 4.24 19.88 6.78
N PHE A 218 3.34 18.90 6.63
CA PHE A 218 3.31 17.70 7.44
C PHE A 218 4.57 16.84 7.23
N VAL A 219 4.88 16.50 5.98
CA VAL A 219 6.00 15.59 5.68
C VAL A 219 7.35 16.24 5.98
N GLN A 220 7.52 17.54 5.70
CA GLN A 220 8.76 18.24 6.02
C GLN A 220 9.04 18.24 7.53
N LYS A 221 8.03 18.47 8.38
CA LYS A 221 8.18 18.36 9.83
C LYS A 221 8.62 16.96 10.27
N ARG A 222 8.13 15.90 9.63
CA ARG A 222 8.54 14.51 9.93
C ARG A 222 9.93 14.19 9.40
N ILE A 223 10.31 14.73 8.25
CA ILE A 223 11.68 14.62 7.71
C ILE A 223 12.68 15.31 8.64
N PHE A 224 12.39 16.52 9.14
CA PHE A 224 13.26 17.17 10.13
C PHE A 224 13.47 16.33 11.39
N PHE A 225 12.44 15.60 11.84
CA PHE A 225 12.55 14.73 13.01
C PHE A 225 13.35 13.45 12.73
N ALA A 226 13.21 12.86 11.55
CA ALA A 226 13.88 11.62 11.16
C ALA A 226 14.43 11.73 9.74
N PRO A 227 15.56 12.43 9.53
CA PRO A 227 16.06 12.75 8.19
C PRO A 227 16.44 11.51 7.37
N ASN A 228 16.79 10.39 8.01
CA ASN A 228 17.09 9.14 7.30
C ASN A 228 15.87 8.26 6.98
N ASN A 229 14.65 8.72 7.25
CA ASN A 229 13.44 7.93 7.04
C ASN A 229 13.00 7.95 5.56
N GLU A 230 13.44 6.96 4.79
CA GLU A 230 13.11 6.81 3.36
C GLU A 230 11.61 6.90 3.07
N SER A 231 10.72 6.39 3.94
CA SER A 231 9.27 6.43 3.72
C SER A 231 8.73 7.86 3.65
N SER A 232 9.24 8.76 4.49
CA SER A 232 8.83 10.17 4.48
C SER A 232 9.32 10.91 3.23
N TRP A 233 10.53 10.60 2.75
CA TRP A 233 11.03 11.15 1.48
C TRP A 233 10.27 10.61 0.26
N ASN A 234 9.95 9.33 0.26
CA ASN A 234 9.12 8.72 -0.80
C ASN A 234 7.71 9.32 -0.81
N TYR A 235 7.14 9.60 0.36
CA TYR A 235 5.86 10.31 0.47
C TYR A 235 5.97 11.73 -0.11
N PHE A 236 7.00 12.48 0.28
CA PHE A 236 7.23 13.84 -0.22
C PHE A 236 7.42 13.88 -1.74
N TYR A 237 8.24 12.98 -2.28
CA TYR A 237 8.39 12.79 -3.72
C TYR A 237 7.05 12.47 -4.38
N GLY A 238 6.35 11.47 -3.86
CA GLY A 238 5.05 10.99 -4.36
C GLY A 238 3.97 12.06 -4.44
N LEU A 239 3.91 12.99 -3.49
CA LEU A 239 2.95 14.12 -3.52
C LEU A 239 3.15 15.02 -4.74
N LEU A 240 4.39 15.20 -5.19
CA LEU A 240 4.75 16.15 -6.24
C LEU A 240 4.88 15.49 -7.62
N MET A 241 5.01 14.16 -7.70
CA MET A 241 5.06 13.43 -8.97
C MET A 241 3.91 13.70 -9.94
N PRO A 242 2.65 13.81 -9.49
CA PRO A 242 1.55 14.18 -10.37
C PRO A 242 1.75 15.53 -11.07
N ILE A 243 2.50 16.45 -10.45
CA ILE A 243 2.85 17.76 -11.01
C ILE A 243 4.01 17.63 -12.00
N VAL A 244 5.07 16.90 -11.59
CA VAL A 244 6.34 16.82 -12.31
C VAL A 244 6.24 15.97 -13.58
N HIS A 245 5.64 14.78 -13.52
CA HIS A 245 5.52 13.88 -14.68
C HIS A 245 4.11 13.81 -15.27
N GLY A 246 3.13 14.43 -14.62
CA GLY A 246 1.75 14.42 -15.07
C GLY A 246 1.07 13.05 -14.98
N LYS A 247 0.00 12.88 -15.77
CA LYS A 247 -0.86 11.67 -15.72
C LYS A 247 -0.16 10.38 -16.16
N LYS A 248 1.04 10.43 -16.77
CA LYS A 248 1.76 9.24 -17.25
C LYS A 248 2.10 8.24 -16.12
N HIS A 249 2.22 8.71 -14.88
CA HIS A 249 2.50 7.84 -13.73
C HIS A 249 1.24 7.40 -12.97
N ILE A 250 0.07 7.92 -13.37
CA ILE A 250 -1.22 7.62 -12.79
C ILE A 250 -2.04 6.81 -13.81
N HIS A 251 -1.42 5.80 -14.44
CA HIS A 251 -2.18 4.85 -15.25
C HIS A 251 -3.02 3.97 -14.32
N ASN A 252 -4.34 3.96 -14.54
CA ASN A 252 -5.33 3.15 -13.81
C ASN A 252 -5.49 3.43 -12.31
N SER A 253 -4.96 4.53 -11.78
CA SER A 253 -5.25 4.85 -10.38
C SER A 253 -6.73 5.26 -10.23
N PRO A 254 -7.47 4.69 -9.26
CA PRO A 254 -8.79 5.18 -8.90
C PRO A 254 -8.74 6.58 -8.26
N CYS A 255 -7.55 7.16 -8.10
CA CYS A 255 -7.41 8.48 -7.51
C CYS A 255 -8.20 9.54 -8.28
N LYS A 256 -8.90 10.38 -7.51
CA LYS A 256 -9.65 11.52 -8.06
C LYS A 256 -8.71 12.33 -8.97
N PRO A 257 -9.09 12.59 -10.23
CA PRO A 257 -8.27 13.42 -11.09
C PRO A 257 -8.04 14.76 -10.39
N LEU A 258 -6.78 15.21 -10.39
CA LEU A 258 -6.40 16.55 -9.96
C LEU A 258 -7.41 17.55 -10.52
N ALA A 259 -8.08 18.29 -9.63
CA ALA A 259 -9.16 19.20 -10.00
C ALA A 259 -8.68 20.24 -11.04
N ASP A 260 -7.39 20.58 -10.99
CA ASP A 260 -6.77 21.54 -11.89
C ASP A 260 -6.21 20.86 -13.14
N GLN A 261 -6.97 20.91 -14.23
CA GLN A 261 -6.56 20.44 -15.56
C GLN A 261 -5.26 21.10 -16.08
N ASN A 262 -4.84 22.22 -15.48
CA ASN A 262 -3.67 23.00 -15.87
C ASN A 262 -2.39 22.69 -15.07
N LEU A 263 -2.38 21.65 -14.23
CA LEU A 263 -1.23 21.37 -13.36
C LEU A 263 0.05 21.02 -14.13
N ASN A 264 -0.02 20.39 -15.31
CA ASN A 264 1.17 19.90 -16.04
C ASN A 264 1.73 20.93 -17.05
N ASN A 265 1.61 22.22 -16.73
CA ASN A 265 2.32 23.27 -17.45
C ASN A 265 3.80 23.31 -17.01
N LYS A 266 4.67 23.87 -17.85
CA LYS A 266 6.12 23.89 -17.59
C LYS A 266 6.45 24.61 -16.26
N GLN A 267 5.70 25.65 -15.92
CA GLN A 267 5.93 26.44 -14.71
C GLN A 267 5.67 25.63 -13.43
N ASN A 268 4.60 24.82 -13.40
CA ASN A 268 4.25 24.00 -12.25
C ASN A 268 5.22 22.83 -12.06
N ILE A 269 5.71 22.25 -13.16
CA ILE A 269 6.77 21.22 -13.10
C ILE A 269 8.01 21.81 -12.43
N ILE A 270 8.43 23.00 -12.88
CA ILE A 270 9.59 23.72 -12.32
C ILE A 270 9.34 24.04 -10.84
N SER A 271 8.16 24.55 -10.48
CA SER A 271 7.87 24.89 -9.07
C SER A 271 7.86 23.66 -8.16
N GLY A 272 7.28 22.53 -8.60
CA GLY A 272 7.30 21.27 -7.85
C GLY A 272 8.72 20.75 -7.63
N LEU A 273 9.57 20.79 -8.67
CA LEU A 273 10.97 20.41 -8.56
C LEU A 273 11.77 21.37 -7.66
N GLN A 274 11.52 22.67 -7.75
CA GLN A 274 12.15 23.67 -6.89
C GLN A 274 11.80 23.47 -5.42
N ILE A 275 10.55 23.12 -5.09
CA ILE A 275 10.13 22.80 -3.72
C ILE A 275 10.93 21.62 -3.18
N MET A 276 11.02 20.53 -3.94
CA MET A 276 11.76 19.34 -3.52
C MET A 276 13.24 19.61 -3.36
N ARG A 277 13.84 20.23 -4.39
CA ARG A 277 15.27 20.50 -4.45
C ARG A 277 15.70 21.45 -3.34
N LYS A 278 15.06 22.61 -3.23
CA LYS A 278 15.42 23.64 -2.25
C LYS A 278 15.32 23.09 -0.83
N PHE A 279 14.23 22.40 -0.49
CA PHE A 279 14.07 21.80 0.83
C PHE A 279 15.19 20.82 1.15
N ALA A 280 15.50 19.91 0.22
CA ALA A 280 16.53 18.91 0.45
C ALA A 280 17.94 19.53 0.54
N GLU A 281 18.28 20.47 -0.35
CA GLU A 281 19.55 21.20 -0.34
C GLU A 281 19.76 22.01 0.95
N GLU A 282 18.74 22.76 1.38
CA GLU A 282 18.80 23.55 2.62
C GLU A 282 18.93 22.65 3.85
N LEU A 283 18.23 21.51 3.89
CA LEU A 283 18.34 20.56 4.99
C LEU A 283 19.74 19.95 5.08
N ILE A 284 20.29 19.43 3.98
CA ILE A 284 21.62 18.79 4.01
C ILE A 284 22.74 19.80 4.29
N ALA A 285 22.54 21.08 3.93
CA ALA A 285 23.51 22.14 4.19
C ALA A 285 23.45 22.64 5.64
N SER A 286 22.27 22.61 6.27
CA SER A 286 22.06 23.11 7.64
C SER A 286 22.20 22.04 8.73
N ASP A 287 21.99 20.77 8.38
CA ASP A 287 22.10 19.63 9.30
C ASP A 287 23.08 18.59 8.75
N GLN A 288 24.25 18.50 9.38
CA GLN A 288 25.30 17.54 9.01
C GLN A 288 24.82 16.08 9.09
N ILE A 289 23.96 15.74 10.07
CA ILE A 289 23.41 14.38 10.19
C ILE A 289 22.56 14.08 8.98
N ALA A 290 21.64 14.98 8.61
CA ALA A 290 20.85 14.84 7.39
C ALA A 290 21.75 14.77 6.14
N GLY A 291 22.81 15.58 6.08
CA GLY A 291 23.78 15.58 5.00
C GLY A 291 24.56 14.28 4.82
N ASP A 292 24.58 13.40 5.83
CA ASP A 292 25.19 12.07 5.81
C ASP A 292 24.15 10.93 5.70
N CYS A 293 22.84 11.25 5.70
CA CYS A 293 21.76 10.27 5.58
C CYS A 293 21.56 9.81 4.14
N LEU A 294 21.28 8.52 3.95
CA LEU A 294 21.01 7.94 2.63
C LEU A 294 19.75 8.51 1.99
N ALA A 295 18.68 8.69 2.78
CA ALA A 295 17.39 9.11 2.26
C ALA A 295 17.39 10.48 1.54
N PRO A 296 17.90 11.59 2.12
CA PRO A 296 17.97 12.88 1.44
C PRO A 296 18.90 12.86 0.22
N LEU A 297 20.04 12.17 0.33
CA LEU A 297 21.02 12.12 -0.76
C LEU A 297 20.49 11.32 -1.95
N SER A 298 19.85 10.18 -1.71
CA SER A 298 19.19 9.40 -2.76
C SER A 298 18.03 10.16 -3.40
N PHE A 299 17.20 10.84 -2.59
CA PHE A 299 16.13 11.71 -3.06
C PHE A 299 16.65 12.82 -3.98
N LEU A 300 17.73 13.51 -3.59
CA LEU A 300 18.33 14.58 -4.40
C LEU A 300 18.84 14.11 -5.75
N VAL A 301 19.41 12.90 -5.84
CA VAL A 301 19.81 12.33 -7.15
C VAL A 301 18.61 12.24 -8.10
N GLU A 302 17.47 11.76 -7.60
CA GLU A 302 16.26 11.62 -8.42
C GLU A 302 15.67 12.99 -8.78
N VAL A 303 15.62 13.93 -7.83
CA VAL A 303 15.16 15.31 -8.11
C VAL A 303 16.07 16.02 -9.12
N TYR A 304 17.39 15.85 -9.03
CA TYR A 304 18.31 16.43 -10.02
C TYR A 304 18.12 15.82 -11.40
N ALA A 305 17.88 14.51 -11.48
CA ALA A 305 17.57 13.85 -12.75
C ALA A 305 16.30 14.45 -13.37
N ASP A 306 15.24 14.62 -12.60
CA ASP A 306 13.98 15.23 -13.07
C ASP A 306 14.17 16.72 -13.44
N CYS A 307 14.98 17.46 -12.67
CA CYS A 307 15.38 18.83 -13.03
C CYS A 307 16.00 18.85 -14.42
N LEU A 308 17.04 18.03 -14.66
CA LEU A 308 17.72 17.94 -15.95
C LEU A 308 16.76 17.60 -17.08
N GLU A 309 15.90 16.60 -16.90
CA GLU A 309 14.88 16.26 -17.88
C GLU A 309 13.96 17.44 -18.20
N SER A 310 13.54 18.21 -17.18
CA SER A 310 12.66 19.36 -17.37
C SER A 310 13.31 20.51 -18.18
N TYR A 311 14.64 20.67 -18.12
CA TYR A 311 15.36 21.68 -18.92
C TYR A 311 15.36 21.35 -20.40
N PHE A 312 15.49 20.06 -20.76
CA PHE A 312 15.69 19.61 -22.15
C PHE A 312 14.43 19.01 -22.78
N THR A 313 13.33 18.86 -22.03
CA THR A 313 12.05 18.46 -22.59
C THR A 313 11.38 19.64 -23.30
N GLU A 314 11.69 19.82 -24.59
CA GLU A 314 10.85 20.59 -25.50
C GLU A 314 9.54 19.81 -25.72
N LYS A 315 8.38 20.37 -25.35
CA LYS A 315 7.12 19.78 -25.85
C LYS A 315 7.07 20.04 -27.36
N PRO A 316 6.98 19.00 -28.20
CA PRO A 316 6.79 19.18 -29.63
C PRO A 316 5.40 19.80 -29.86
N GLY A 317 5.37 21.03 -30.37
CA GLY A 317 4.17 21.64 -30.94
C GLY A 317 3.16 22.22 -29.94
N SER A 318 3.45 23.38 -29.37
CA SER A 318 2.39 24.35 -29.05
C SER A 318 2.96 25.77 -29.03
N THR A 319 2.85 26.45 -30.16
CA THR A 319 2.66 27.90 -30.18
C THR A 319 1.38 28.19 -29.40
N CYS A 320 1.46 28.43 -28.10
CA CYS A 320 0.30 28.87 -27.32
C CYS A 320 0.50 30.33 -26.95
N GLU A 321 -0.44 31.12 -27.48
CA GLU A 321 -0.57 32.55 -27.36
C GLU A 321 -0.59 32.98 -25.88
N THR A 322 -0.11 34.19 -25.67
CA THR A 322 -0.09 34.94 -24.42
C THR A 322 -1.49 35.02 -23.80
N HIS A 323 -1.79 34.13 -22.87
CA HIS A 323 -2.89 34.34 -21.92
C HIS A 323 -2.33 34.47 -20.51
N SER A 324 -2.35 35.73 -20.06
CA SER A 324 -2.32 36.13 -18.66
C SER A 324 -3.36 35.34 -17.85
N SER A 325 -3.04 35.09 -16.59
CA SER A 325 -3.80 34.30 -15.58
C SER A 325 -3.50 32.81 -15.64
N LEU A 326 -2.83 32.29 -14.60
CA LEU A 326 -2.97 30.93 -14.06
C LEU A 326 -1.97 30.75 -12.90
N ASN A 327 -2.26 31.39 -11.75
CA ASN A 327 -1.80 30.93 -10.44
C ASN A 327 -2.57 29.63 -10.10
N ALA A 328 -2.33 28.54 -10.83
CA ALA A 328 -3.08 27.30 -10.60
C ALA A 328 -2.59 26.57 -9.34
N VAL A 329 -1.32 26.74 -8.97
CA VAL A 329 -0.75 25.99 -7.86
C VAL A 329 -0.85 26.75 -6.54
N GLY A 330 -1.01 28.09 -6.52
CA GLY A 330 -1.16 28.87 -5.28
C GLY A 330 0.00 28.76 -4.28
N LEU A 331 1.01 27.94 -4.56
CA LEU A 331 2.23 27.82 -3.79
C LEU A 331 3.04 29.09 -4.05
N THR A 332 3.13 29.94 -3.04
CA THR A 332 3.98 31.12 -3.04
C THR A 332 5.44 30.67 -2.97
N ILE A 333 6.02 30.32 -4.11
CA ILE A 333 7.47 30.40 -4.24
C ILE A 333 7.76 31.83 -4.65
N ASP A 334 8.62 32.49 -3.87
CA ASP A 334 9.13 33.81 -4.20
C ASP A 334 9.88 33.73 -5.55
N ASP A 335 9.23 34.18 -6.62
CA ASP A 335 9.77 34.22 -8.00
C ASP A 335 11.09 35.01 -8.08
N SER A 336 11.44 35.81 -7.05
CA SER A 336 12.67 36.60 -7.04
C SER A 336 13.96 35.75 -6.95
N ASN A 337 13.86 34.48 -6.51
CA ASN A 337 14.98 33.54 -6.47
C ASN A 337 14.86 32.44 -7.53
N ASN A 338 14.28 32.75 -8.69
CA ASN A 338 14.41 31.94 -9.90
C ASN A 338 15.86 32.03 -10.44
N ALA A 339 16.85 31.79 -9.58
CA ALA A 339 18.18 31.38 -9.97
C ALA A 339 17.97 30.07 -10.73
N SER A 340 17.74 30.17 -12.04
CA SER A 340 17.79 29.04 -12.93
C SER A 340 19.20 28.50 -12.79
N SER A 341 19.39 27.52 -11.90
CA SER A 341 20.70 26.93 -11.74
C SER A 341 21.10 26.38 -13.09
N ASP A 342 22.37 26.58 -13.42
CA ASP A 342 22.92 26.07 -14.67
C ASP A 342 22.64 24.56 -14.75
N PRO A 343 21.99 24.04 -15.81
CA PRO A 343 21.80 22.60 -15.94
C PRO A 343 23.12 21.83 -15.82
N LYS A 344 24.26 22.45 -16.17
CA LYS A 344 25.59 21.84 -15.98
C LYS A 344 25.94 21.66 -14.51
N GLU A 345 25.63 22.64 -13.67
CA GLU A 345 25.84 22.58 -12.23
C GLU A 345 24.98 21.48 -11.59
N ILE A 346 23.70 21.41 -11.96
CA ILE A 346 22.78 20.35 -11.50
C ILE A 346 23.32 18.97 -11.88
N PHE A 347 23.79 18.83 -13.12
CA PHE A 347 24.41 17.59 -13.59
C PHE A 347 25.64 17.20 -12.78
N ASP A 348 26.55 18.15 -12.54
CA ASP A 348 27.77 17.89 -11.75
C ASP A 348 27.42 17.50 -10.31
N GLN A 349 26.46 18.19 -9.69
CA GLN A 349 25.95 17.85 -8.36
C GLN A 349 25.39 16.43 -8.32
N ALA A 350 24.55 16.06 -9.30
CA ALA A 350 23.94 14.74 -9.37
C ALA A 350 24.97 13.61 -9.52
N VAL A 351 25.98 13.79 -10.39
CA VAL A 351 27.06 12.81 -10.57
C VAL A 351 27.93 12.71 -9.33
N ASN A 352 28.37 13.83 -8.76
CA ASN A 352 29.16 13.84 -7.52
C ASN A 352 28.42 13.16 -6.38
N LEU A 353 27.11 13.37 -6.28
CA LEU A 353 26.28 12.74 -5.26
C LEU A 353 26.16 11.22 -5.47
N CYS A 354 26.01 10.75 -6.71
CA CYS A 354 26.09 9.33 -7.03
C CYS A 354 27.44 8.71 -6.66
N GLU A 355 28.55 9.42 -6.90
CA GLU A 355 29.89 8.96 -6.52
C GLU A 355 30.06 8.87 -5.00
N ARG A 356 29.58 9.89 -4.27
CA ARG A 356 29.57 9.90 -2.80
C ARG A 356 28.72 8.77 -2.24
N LEU A 357 27.51 8.56 -2.76
CA LEU A 357 26.64 7.45 -2.37
C LEU A 357 27.34 6.11 -2.59
N ALA A 358 28.03 5.91 -3.72
CA ALA A 358 28.74 4.67 -4.02
C ALA A 358 29.95 4.41 -3.09
N ARG A 359 30.69 5.46 -2.72
CA ARG A 359 31.97 5.34 -1.99
C ARG A 359 31.82 5.42 -0.48
N GLU A 360 30.87 6.20 0.01
CA GLU A 360 30.84 6.64 1.41
C GLU A 360 29.58 6.19 2.13
N VAL A 361 28.41 6.41 1.53
CA VAL A 361 27.12 6.32 2.25
C VAL A 361 26.44 4.96 2.07
N ASP A 362 26.39 4.45 0.84
CA ASP A 362 25.65 3.24 0.47
C ASP A 362 26.50 2.31 -0.39
N ARG A 363 27.55 1.82 0.25
CA ARG A 363 28.53 0.90 -0.35
C ARG A 363 27.92 -0.42 -0.78
N ILE A 364 26.83 -0.85 -0.14
CA ILE A 364 26.10 -2.08 -0.48
C ILE A 364 25.53 -1.96 -1.91
N ARG A 365 24.94 -0.80 -2.25
CA ARG A 365 24.39 -0.52 -3.59
C ARG A 365 25.35 0.30 -4.47
N CYS A 366 26.67 0.23 -4.24
CA CYS A 366 27.64 1.02 -5.00
C CYS A 366 27.52 0.86 -6.54
N ASN A 367 27.29 -0.38 -7.02
CA ASN A 367 27.10 -0.65 -8.44
C ASN A 367 25.84 0.02 -9.01
N TYR A 368 24.78 0.14 -8.21
CA TYR A 368 23.56 0.86 -8.60
C TYR A 368 23.84 2.36 -8.74
N TRP A 369 24.54 2.97 -7.78
CA TRP A 369 24.88 4.39 -7.84
C TRP A 369 25.83 4.73 -9.00
N GLN A 370 26.81 3.87 -9.27
CA GLN A 370 27.65 4.01 -10.47
C GLN A 370 26.84 3.85 -11.76
N TYR A 371 25.83 2.96 -11.77
CA TYR A 371 24.91 2.84 -12.89
C TYR A 371 24.06 4.11 -13.08
N ARG A 372 23.49 4.68 -12.01
CA ARG A 372 22.75 5.95 -12.07
C ARG A 372 23.63 7.10 -12.56
N ALA A 373 24.88 7.21 -12.10
CA ALA A 373 25.84 8.18 -12.63
C ALA A 373 26.06 8.03 -14.15
N ARG A 374 26.21 6.79 -14.65
CA ARG A 374 26.32 6.54 -16.09
C ARG A 374 25.07 6.92 -16.86
N GLN A 375 23.87 6.68 -16.29
CA GLN A 375 22.61 7.11 -16.91
C GLN A 375 22.57 8.64 -17.07
N LEU A 376 22.93 9.38 -16.02
CA LEU A 376 23.03 10.84 -16.07
C LEU A 376 24.05 11.31 -17.11
N MET A 377 25.23 10.69 -17.19
CA MET A 377 26.24 11.01 -18.20
C MET A 377 25.75 10.74 -19.63
N CYS A 378 25.06 9.63 -19.86
CA CYS A 378 24.47 9.30 -21.16
C CYS A 378 23.41 10.32 -21.55
N PHE A 379 22.54 10.71 -20.62
CA PHE A 379 21.55 11.77 -20.84
C PHE A 379 22.22 13.10 -21.17
N ALA A 380 23.21 13.52 -20.37
CA ALA A 380 23.94 14.77 -20.55
C ALA A 380 24.68 14.82 -21.91
N LYS A 381 25.26 13.72 -22.38
CA LYS A 381 25.83 13.62 -23.74
C LYS A 381 24.76 13.80 -24.82
N LYS A 382 23.64 13.09 -24.69
CA LYS A 382 22.53 13.14 -25.65
C LYS A 382 21.97 14.55 -25.83
N VAL A 383 21.94 15.36 -24.77
CA VAL A 383 21.45 16.74 -24.81
C VAL A 383 22.57 17.78 -25.01
N ASN A 384 23.79 17.33 -25.33
CA ASN A 384 24.98 18.17 -25.54
C ASN A 384 25.38 19.03 -24.34
N LEU A 385 25.05 18.61 -23.11
CA LEU A 385 25.46 19.28 -21.87
C LEU A 385 26.92 18.99 -21.50
N ILE A 386 27.43 17.82 -21.90
CA ILE A 386 28.84 17.45 -21.80
C ILE A 386 29.35 16.95 -23.15
N PRO A 387 30.65 17.10 -23.46
CA PRO A 387 31.22 16.59 -24.70
C PRO A 387 31.01 15.07 -24.84
N GLU A 388 30.74 14.61 -26.06
CA GLU A 388 31.00 13.22 -26.41
C GLU A 388 32.51 13.01 -26.32
N ILE A 389 32.98 12.47 -25.20
CA ILE A 389 34.35 11.94 -25.13
C ILE A 389 34.38 10.78 -26.12
N THR A 390 34.93 11.03 -27.31
CA THR A 390 35.47 10.00 -28.19
C THR A 390 36.54 9.29 -27.38
N ILE A 391 36.24 8.08 -26.91
CA ILE A 391 37.29 7.20 -26.41
C ILE A 391 38.23 6.99 -27.62
N PRO A 392 39.52 7.34 -27.51
CA PRO A 392 40.47 7.24 -28.63
C PRO A 392 40.63 5.82 -29.15
#